data_AF-A0A2E8CJ84-F1
#
_entry.id   AF-A0A2E8CJ84-F1
#
_cell.length_a   1.000
_cell.length_b   1.000
_cell.length_c   1.000
_cell.angle_alpha   90.00
_cell.angle_beta   90.00
_cell.angle_gamma   90.00
#
_symmetry.space_group_name_H-M   'P 1'
#
loop_
_entity.id
_entity.type
_entity.pdbx_description
1 polymer ?
#
loop_
_entity_poly.entity_id
_entity_poly.type
_entity_poly.pdbx_seq_one_letter_code
_entity_poly.pdbx_strand_id
1 'polypeptide(L)'
;MTVRVLIRLLTLVLTGTLVHACSGGSSGGVYNQAFNVSGQWTGTLSDSAAVARTASMTLSDGDGTVTGTLSVVGHTCISGGSLTGTAVQAPANTTDDNPLTSDQENSNQGTVNLTVTSTQASGGVSAVTIALGGEDYSTPPAVSFSTPPSGGSRATGVAILGTVTADTDGQVAGIIITDPGSGYVIAPTVTITAASEDDDAQGAQATATIDTATVTDSVTFTLTGSSSSLTGQYSGVWKSTTTSCASQTQGTITLSRL
;
A
#
# COMPACT_ATOMS: atom_id res chain seq x y z
N MET A 1 -8.75 -87.73 -38.56
CA MET A 1 -7.80 -86.64 -38.87
C MET A 1 -8.61 -85.42 -39.25
N THR A 2 -8.81 -84.51 -38.30
CA THR A 2 -9.61 -83.29 -38.45
C THR A 2 -8.70 -82.14 -38.86
N VAL A 3 -8.90 -81.59 -40.06
CA VAL A 3 -8.18 -80.41 -40.55
C VAL A 3 -9.04 -79.18 -40.26
N ARG A 4 -8.53 -78.30 -39.39
CA ARG A 4 -9.13 -76.99 -39.08
C ARG A 4 -8.69 -75.98 -40.15
N VAL A 5 -9.63 -75.47 -40.94
CA VAL A 5 -9.41 -74.35 -41.87
C VAL A 5 -9.74 -73.06 -41.12
N LEU A 6 -8.73 -72.20 -40.93
CA LEU A 6 -8.83 -70.93 -40.22
C LEU A 6 -9.10 -69.81 -41.24
N ILE A 7 -10.35 -69.34 -41.33
CA ILE A 7 -10.72 -68.18 -42.16
C ILE A 7 -10.49 -66.91 -41.33
N ARG A 8 -9.52 -66.08 -41.72
CA ARG A 8 -9.28 -64.76 -41.13
C ARG A 8 -10.19 -63.73 -41.80
N LEU A 9 -11.15 -63.22 -41.03
CA LEU A 9 -12.04 -62.12 -41.40
C LEU A 9 -11.28 -60.79 -41.16
N LEU A 10 -11.04 -60.02 -42.22
CA LEU A 10 -10.42 -58.70 -42.14
C LEU A 10 -11.51 -57.66 -41.85
N THR A 11 -11.62 -57.19 -40.61
CA THR A 11 -12.51 -56.10 -40.21
C THR A 11 -11.83 -54.74 -40.45
N LEU A 12 -12.38 -53.97 -41.38
CA LEU A 12 -11.99 -52.57 -41.64
C LEU A 12 -12.67 -51.67 -40.59
N VAL A 13 -11.88 -51.12 -39.66
CA VAL A 13 -12.37 -50.15 -38.66
C VAL A 13 -12.31 -48.75 -39.28
N LEU A 14 -13.48 -48.19 -39.61
CA LEU A 14 -13.63 -46.79 -40.04
C LEU A 14 -13.69 -45.91 -38.78
N THR A 15 -12.58 -45.30 -38.41
CA THR A 15 -12.53 -44.31 -37.32
C THR A 15 -13.18 -43.01 -37.78
N GLY A 16 -14.38 -42.73 -37.27
CA GLY A 16 -15.05 -41.44 -37.45
C GLY A 16 -14.29 -40.37 -36.67
N THR A 17 -13.53 -39.53 -37.38
CA THR A 17 -12.99 -38.29 -36.83
C THR A 17 -14.13 -37.32 -36.58
N LEU A 18 -14.53 -37.17 -35.32
CA LEU A 18 -15.34 -36.04 -34.86
C LEU A 18 -14.53 -34.76 -35.05
N VAL A 19 -14.76 -34.07 -36.15
CA VAL A 19 -14.43 -32.64 -36.29
C VAL A 19 -15.23 -31.91 -35.22
N HIS A 20 -14.58 -31.60 -34.10
CA HIS A 20 -15.06 -30.60 -33.17
C HIS A 20 -15.00 -29.27 -33.91
N ALA A 21 -16.15 -28.88 -34.48
CA ALA A 21 -16.37 -27.52 -34.91
C ALA A 21 -16.20 -26.64 -33.66
N CYS A 22 -15.07 -25.96 -33.56
CA CYS A 22 -14.93 -24.82 -32.68
C CYS A 22 -15.97 -23.82 -33.16
N SER A 23 -17.08 -23.70 -32.42
CA SER A 23 -17.96 -22.55 -32.57
C SER A 23 -17.13 -21.33 -32.17
N GLY A 24 -16.53 -20.68 -33.17
CA GLY A 24 -15.93 -19.36 -33.03
C GLY A 24 -17.05 -18.42 -32.61
N GLY A 25 -17.26 -18.32 -31.30
CA GLY A 25 -18.03 -17.25 -30.71
C GLY A 25 -17.25 -15.99 -30.98
N SER A 26 -17.65 -15.23 -32.00
CA SER A 26 -17.19 -13.86 -32.18
C SER A 26 -17.68 -13.09 -30.96
N SER A 27 -16.80 -12.98 -29.95
CA SER A 27 -17.00 -12.02 -28.87
C SER A 27 -16.95 -10.67 -29.55
N GLY A 28 -18.06 -9.92 -29.49
CA GLY A 28 -18.17 -8.58 -30.04
C GLY A 28 -17.17 -7.61 -29.40
N GLY A 29 -15.89 -7.72 -29.80
CA GLY A 29 -14.87 -6.73 -29.56
C GLY A 29 -15.36 -5.42 -30.15
N VAL A 30 -15.23 -4.35 -29.38
CA VAL A 30 -15.70 -3.04 -29.81
C VAL A 30 -14.60 -2.46 -30.70
N TYR A 31 -14.71 -2.72 -32.00
CA TYR A 31 -13.71 -2.36 -33.01
C TYR A 31 -13.40 -0.86 -33.02
N ASN A 32 -12.14 -0.50 -33.26
CA ASN A 32 -11.65 0.87 -33.41
C ASN A 32 -11.88 1.79 -32.18
N GLN A 33 -11.98 1.21 -30.99
CA GLN A 33 -11.98 1.98 -29.75
C GLN A 33 -10.60 1.90 -29.12
N ALA A 34 -9.91 3.03 -29.06
CA ALA A 34 -8.64 3.13 -28.34
C ALA A 34 -8.86 2.73 -26.86
N PHE A 35 -7.95 1.93 -26.32
CA PHE A 35 -7.93 1.66 -24.88
C PHE A 35 -7.70 2.97 -24.15
N ASN A 36 -8.70 3.42 -23.39
CA ASN A 36 -8.66 4.69 -22.66
C ASN A 36 -9.35 4.52 -21.31
N VAL A 37 -8.57 4.74 -20.26
CA VAL A 37 -9.03 4.55 -18.88
C VAL A 37 -9.56 5.83 -18.22
N SER A 38 -9.60 6.95 -18.93
CA SER A 38 -10.12 8.23 -18.43
C SER A 38 -11.57 8.12 -17.95
N GLY A 39 -11.88 8.66 -16.78
CA GLY A 39 -13.25 8.70 -16.25
C GLY A 39 -13.35 8.24 -14.81
N GLN A 40 -14.58 8.02 -14.36
CA GLN A 40 -14.87 7.54 -13.02
C GLN A 40 -15.05 6.03 -13.01
N TRP A 41 -14.49 5.40 -11.99
CA TRP A 41 -14.48 3.97 -11.79
C TRP A 41 -14.94 3.64 -10.38
N THR A 42 -15.70 2.57 -10.23
CA THR A 42 -16.14 2.06 -8.93
C THR A 42 -16.03 0.54 -8.90
N GLY A 43 -15.83 -0.01 -7.71
CA GLY A 43 -15.84 -1.44 -7.53
C GLY A 43 -15.35 -1.80 -6.14
N THR A 44 -14.62 -2.90 -6.05
CA THR A 44 -14.18 -3.42 -4.76
C THR A 44 -12.71 -3.79 -4.76
N LEU A 45 -12.09 -3.63 -3.61
CA LEU A 45 -10.79 -4.18 -3.29
C LEU A 45 -10.90 -5.06 -2.06
N SER A 46 -10.22 -6.20 -2.06
CA SER A 46 -10.15 -7.12 -0.92
C SER A 46 -8.71 -7.45 -0.64
N ASP A 47 -8.36 -7.54 0.64
CA ASP A 47 -7.12 -8.17 1.07
C ASP A 47 -7.22 -9.70 0.92
N SER A 48 -6.16 -10.42 1.29
CA SER A 48 -6.14 -11.89 1.37
C SER A 48 -7.25 -12.47 2.26
N ALA A 49 -7.96 -11.64 3.05
CA ALA A 49 -8.99 -11.98 4.02
C ALA A 49 -10.39 -11.47 3.59
N ALA A 50 -10.77 -11.71 2.34
CA ALA A 50 -12.13 -11.87 1.80
C ALA A 50 -13.19 -10.75 1.96
N VAL A 51 -13.01 -9.72 2.79
CA VAL A 51 -14.02 -8.66 2.88
C VAL A 51 -13.74 -7.58 1.84
N ALA A 52 -14.50 -7.65 0.75
CA ALA A 52 -14.53 -6.63 -0.28
C ALA A 52 -14.91 -5.24 0.29
N ARG A 53 -14.08 -4.24 0.00
CA ARG A 53 -14.24 -2.83 0.39
C ARG A 53 -14.48 -1.99 -0.84
N THR A 54 -15.37 -1.02 -0.75
CA THR A 54 -15.66 -0.14 -1.87
C THR A 54 -14.44 0.69 -2.23
N ALA A 55 -14.09 0.64 -3.52
CA ALA A 55 -13.04 1.44 -4.13
C ALA A 55 -13.66 2.33 -5.19
N SER A 56 -13.25 3.59 -5.25
CA SER A 56 -13.53 4.49 -6.38
C SER A 56 -12.27 5.15 -6.87
N MET A 57 -12.18 5.34 -8.19
CA MET A 57 -11.10 6.07 -8.83
C MET A 57 -11.64 7.11 -9.81
N THR A 58 -10.93 8.22 -9.96
CA THR A 58 -11.07 9.12 -11.11
C THR A 58 -9.75 9.14 -11.84
N LEU A 59 -9.73 8.70 -13.09
CA LEU A 59 -8.52 8.56 -13.90
C LEU A 59 -8.55 9.56 -15.06
N SER A 60 -7.37 10.02 -15.46
CA SER A 60 -7.13 10.81 -16.66
C SER A 60 -5.95 10.19 -17.40
N ASP A 61 -6.22 9.69 -18.61
CA ASP A 61 -5.27 9.03 -19.50
C ASP A 61 -4.88 9.98 -20.62
N GLY A 62 -3.64 10.45 -20.60
CA GLY A 62 -3.03 11.25 -21.65
C GLY A 62 -1.97 10.42 -22.37
N ASP A 63 -2.34 9.82 -23.49
CA ASP A 63 -1.47 9.01 -24.35
C ASP A 63 -0.71 7.90 -23.58
N GLY A 64 -1.42 7.20 -22.68
CA GLY A 64 -0.87 6.11 -21.88
C GLY A 64 -0.21 6.57 -20.58
N THR A 65 -0.06 7.88 -20.32
CA THR A 65 0.27 8.38 -18.98
C THR A 65 -1.01 8.61 -18.20
N VAL A 66 -1.13 7.97 -17.04
CA VAL A 66 -2.35 8.03 -16.22
C VAL A 66 -2.11 8.81 -14.94
N THR A 67 -3.01 9.74 -14.63
CA THR A 67 -3.09 10.42 -13.33
C THR A 67 -4.49 10.26 -12.76
N GLY A 68 -4.64 10.45 -11.45
CA GLY A 68 -5.97 10.34 -10.85
C GLY A 68 -6.03 10.43 -9.34
N THR A 69 -7.15 10.00 -8.80
CA THR A 69 -7.37 9.85 -7.36
C THR A 69 -7.99 8.49 -7.06
N LEU A 70 -7.66 7.95 -5.90
CA LEU A 70 -8.24 6.75 -5.30
C LEU A 70 -8.96 7.14 -4.01
N SER A 71 -10.11 6.54 -3.75
CA SER A 71 -10.79 6.55 -2.46
C SER A 71 -11.23 5.13 -2.10
N VAL A 72 -10.97 4.72 -0.86
CA VAL A 72 -11.29 3.39 -0.34
C VAL A 72 -12.02 3.51 0.98
N VAL A 73 -13.20 2.90 1.08
CA VAL A 73 -14.03 2.99 2.29
C VAL A 73 -13.91 1.72 3.11
N GLY A 74 -13.48 1.87 4.37
CA GLY A 74 -13.46 0.79 5.36
C GLY A 74 -12.28 -0.18 5.26
N HIS A 75 -11.21 0.19 4.55
CA HIS A 75 -9.95 -0.55 4.56
C HIS A 75 -9.01 0.04 5.62
N THR A 76 -8.28 -0.82 6.35
CA THR A 76 -7.45 -0.43 7.52
C THR A 76 -6.15 0.29 7.13
N CYS A 77 -5.60 -0.05 5.96
CA CYS A 77 -4.38 0.56 5.44
C CYS A 77 -4.66 1.71 4.48
N ILE A 78 -5.20 1.40 3.29
CA ILE A 78 -5.44 2.36 2.21
C ILE A 78 -6.78 3.07 2.43
N SER A 79 -6.78 4.39 2.56
CA SER A 79 -8.00 5.21 2.54
C SER A 79 -8.19 5.96 1.21
N GLY A 80 -7.10 6.16 0.46
CA GLY A 80 -7.08 6.88 -0.81
C GLY A 80 -5.79 7.64 -1.03
N GLY A 81 -5.74 8.42 -2.10
CA GLY A 81 -4.59 9.27 -2.45
C GLY A 81 -4.55 9.62 -3.93
N SER A 82 -3.52 10.37 -4.33
CA SER A 82 -3.25 10.65 -5.74
C SER A 82 -2.65 9.42 -6.41
N LEU A 83 -3.14 9.12 -7.62
CA LEU A 83 -2.65 8.06 -8.49
C LEU A 83 -1.79 8.65 -9.59
N THR A 84 -0.70 7.97 -9.91
CA THR A 84 0.09 8.16 -11.12
C THR A 84 0.37 6.80 -11.73
N GLY A 85 0.63 6.72 -13.04
CA GLY A 85 0.85 5.43 -13.67
C GLY A 85 0.83 5.46 -15.17
N THR A 86 0.62 4.28 -15.75
CA THR A 86 0.59 4.07 -17.19
C THR A 86 -0.53 3.14 -17.61
N ALA A 87 -1.12 3.39 -18.77
CA ALA A 87 -2.01 2.49 -19.49
C ALA A 87 -1.35 2.07 -20.81
N VAL A 88 -1.42 0.78 -21.12
CA VAL A 88 -0.86 0.22 -22.35
C VAL A 88 -1.91 -0.65 -23.02
N GLN A 89 -2.30 -0.29 -24.24
CA GLN A 89 -3.21 -1.07 -25.07
C GLN A 89 -2.62 -2.45 -25.36
N ALA A 90 -3.49 -3.46 -25.48
CA ALA A 90 -3.08 -4.77 -25.96
C ALA A 90 -2.40 -4.67 -27.34
N PRO A 91 -1.38 -5.50 -27.63
CA PRO A 91 -0.78 -5.53 -28.95
C PRO A 91 -1.78 -5.92 -30.04
N ALA A 92 -1.58 -5.40 -31.25
CA ALA A 92 -2.29 -5.86 -32.44
C ALA A 92 -1.77 -7.23 -32.90
N ASN A 93 -2.59 -7.98 -33.66
CA ASN A 93 -2.26 -9.29 -34.23
C ASN A 93 -1.95 -10.37 -33.18
N THR A 94 -2.71 -10.40 -32.08
CA THR A 94 -2.61 -11.46 -31.06
C THR A 94 -3.59 -12.61 -31.36
N THR A 95 -3.55 -13.69 -30.58
CA THR A 95 -4.35 -14.91 -30.81
C THR A 95 -5.87 -14.69 -30.87
N ASP A 96 -6.37 -13.58 -30.31
CA ASP A 96 -7.79 -13.20 -30.30
C ASP A 96 -8.18 -12.23 -31.43
N ASP A 97 -7.22 -11.83 -32.27
CA ASP A 97 -7.37 -10.94 -33.42
C ASP A 97 -7.69 -11.78 -34.67
N ASN A 98 -8.58 -11.30 -35.53
CA ASN A 98 -8.94 -12.02 -36.74
C ASN A 98 -7.84 -11.86 -37.80
N PRO A 99 -7.12 -12.93 -38.18
CA PRO A 99 -5.98 -12.83 -39.11
C PRO A 99 -6.39 -12.47 -40.54
N LEU A 100 -7.69 -12.42 -40.85
CA LEU A 100 -8.23 -12.11 -42.17
C LEU A 100 -8.61 -10.65 -42.35
N THR A 101 -8.66 -9.89 -41.26
CA THR A 101 -9.05 -8.48 -41.27
C THR A 101 -7.95 -7.63 -40.64
N SER A 102 -7.94 -6.34 -40.95
CA SER A 102 -6.90 -5.42 -40.45
C SER A 102 -7.34 -4.66 -39.20
N ASP A 103 -8.51 -4.97 -38.68
CA ASP A 103 -9.04 -4.42 -37.44
C ASP A 103 -8.50 -5.15 -36.23
N GLN A 104 -8.24 -4.40 -35.17
CA GLN A 104 -7.77 -4.94 -33.90
C GLN A 104 -8.97 -5.15 -32.97
N GLU A 105 -9.50 -6.38 -32.89
CA GLU A 105 -10.65 -6.75 -32.05
C GLU A 105 -10.43 -6.42 -30.56
N ASN A 106 -9.19 -6.57 -30.09
CA ASN A 106 -8.80 -6.33 -28.71
C ASN A 106 -8.39 -4.86 -28.44
N SER A 107 -8.66 -3.94 -29.37
CA SER A 107 -8.24 -2.53 -29.27
C SER A 107 -8.76 -1.83 -28.00
N ASN A 108 -9.89 -2.25 -27.45
CA ASN A 108 -10.40 -1.68 -26.21
C ASN A 108 -9.80 -2.30 -24.93
N GLN A 109 -8.85 -3.23 -25.07
CA GLN A 109 -8.23 -3.98 -23.97
C GLN A 109 -6.79 -3.51 -23.71
N GLY A 110 -6.30 -3.74 -22.49
CA GLY A 110 -4.95 -3.37 -22.13
C GLY A 110 -4.58 -3.70 -20.69
N THR A 111 -3.45 -3.14 -20.29
CA THR A 111 -2.90 -3.22 -18.93
C THR A 111 -2.80 -1.81 -18.34
N VAL A 112 -2.96 -1.70 -17.02
CA VAL A 112 -2.82 -0.44 -16.30
C VAL A 112 -1.96 -0.68 -15.06
N ASN A 113 -0.89 0.07 -14.92
CA ASN A 113 -0.10 0.11 -13.70
C ASN A 113 -0.33 1.46 -13.04
N LEU A 114 -0.88 1.48 -11.83
CA LEU A 114 -1.12 2.70 -11.05
C LEU A 114 -0.40 2.61 -9.73
N THR A 115 0.22 3.69 -9.28
CA THR A 115 0.82 3.81 -7.96
C THR A 115 0.11 4.92 -7.21
N VAL A 116 -0.38 4.59 -6.02
CA VAL A 116 -0.79 5.57 -5.02
C VAL A 116 0.36 5.76 -4.04
N THR A 117 0.75 7.01 -3.79
CA THR A 117 1.79 7.35 -2.82
C THR A 117 1.19 8.14 -1.66
N SER A 118 1.50 7.74 -0.43
CA SER A 118 1.33 8.59 0.74
C SER A 118 2.66 9.27 1.02
N THR A 119 2.76 10.58 0.79
CA THR A 119 3.92 11.36 1.19
C THR A 119 3.75 11.73 2.67
N GLN A 120 4.24 10.87 3.56
CA GLN A 120 4.27 11.20 4.98
C GLN A 120 5.73 11.44 5.41
N ALA A 121 6.00 12.63 5.91
CA ALA A 121 7.27 12.90 6.57
C ALA A 121 7.26 12.12 7.90
N SER A 122 8.25 11.24 8.10
CA SER A 122 8.37 10.43 9.31
C SER A 122 9.83 10.41 9.78
N GLY A 123 10.02 10.34 11.09
CA GLY A 123 11.33 10.52 11.70
C GLY A 123 11.48 9.93 13.10
N GLY A 124 12.64 10.21 13.68
CA GLY A 124 12.93 10.00 15.10
C GLY A 124 13.04 11.32 15.84
N VAL A 125 13.02 11.27 17.17
CA VAL A 125 13.28 12.44 18.02
C VAL A 125 14.72 12.90 17.81
N SER A 126 14.91 14.15 17.39
CA SER A 126 16.22 14.71 17.06
C SER A 126 16.76 15.61 18.16
N ALA A 127 15.89 16.30 18.89
CA ALA A 127 16.27 17.08 20.07
C ALA A 127 15.12 17.18 21.08
N VAL A 128 15.49 17.38 22.34
CA VAL A 128 14.57 17.72 23.43
C VAL A 128 15.00 19.05 24.03
N THR A 129 14.07 20.00 24.11
CA THR A 129 14.29 21.31 24.72
C THR A 129 13.58 21.36 26.07
N ILE A 130 14.33 21.68 27.13
CA ILE A 130 13.76 21.93 28.46
C ILE A 130 13.12 23.32 28.45
N ALA A 131 11.81 23.36 28.68
CA ALA A 131 11.05 24.61 28.81
C ALA A 131 11.10 25.13 30.26
N LEU A 132 11.00 24.22 31.23
CA LEU A 132 11.19 24.48 32.65
C LEU A 132 11.96 23.31 33.25
N GLY A 133 13.01 23.60 34.02
CA GLY A 133 13.79 22.58 34.72
C GLY A 133 13.05 21.97 35.91
N GLY A 134 12.01 22.63 36.40
CA GLY A 134 11.35 22.28 37.66
C GLY A 134 12.25 22.53 38.87
N GLU A 135 11.87 22.01 40.03
CA GLU A 135 12.55 22.22 41.31
C GLU A 135 12.54 20.91 42.14
N ASP A 136 13.43 20.84 43.14
CA ASP A 136 13.53 19.81 44.17
C ASP A 136 13.82 18.36 43.70
N TYR A 137 14.32 18.17 42.48
CA TYR A 137 14.77 16.86 42.01
C TYR A 137 16.11 16.48 42.65
N SER A 138 16.13 15.47 43.52
CA SER A 138 17.38 14.92 44.09
C SER A 138 17.89 13.71 43.30
N THR A 139 17.01 13.05 42.55
CA THR A 139 17.31 11.95 41.64
C THR A 139 16.85 12.31 40.22
N PRO A 140 17.62 11.97 39.17
CA PRO A 140 17.19 12.24 37.79
C PRO A 140 15.81 11.62 37.50
N PRO A 141 14.81 12.42 37.08
CA PRO A 141 13.46 11.91 36.86
C PRO A 141 13.39 10.97 35.66
N ALA A 142 12.38 10.10 35.66
CA ALA A 142 12.09 9.23 34.54
C ALA A 142 11.55 10.07 33.36
N VAL A 143 12.10 9.84 32.16
CA VAL A 143 11.65 10.48 30.93
C VAL A 143 10.92 9.46 30.07
N SER A 144 9.71 9.82 29.63
CA SER A 144 8.96 9.02 28.67
C SER A 144 8.48 9.87 27.50
N PHE A 145 8.46 9.26 26.33
CA PHE A 145 7.94 9.86 25.10
C PHE A 145 6.61 9.20 24.75
N SER A 146 5.66 9.96 24.21
CA SER A 146 4.44 9.36 23.68
C SER A 146 4.76 8.33 22.58
N THR A 147 3.91 7.32 22.45
CA THR A 147 4.07 6.29 21.42
C THR A 147 3.90 6.89 20.02
N PRO A 148 4.77 6.55 19.05
CA PRO A 148 4.53 6.91 17.66
C PRO A 148 3.29 6.16 17.13
N PRO A 149 2.78 6.54 15.94
CA PRO A 149 1.91 5.67 15.16
C PRO A 149 2.46 4.23 15.08
N SER A 150 1.56 3.25 15.01
CA SER A 150 1.97 1.84 14.97
C SER A 150 2.88 1.55 13.76
N GLY A 151 3.83 0.64 13.94
CA GLY A 151 4.93 0.45 13.00
C GLY A 151 6.17 1.28 13.33
N GLY A 152 6.03 2.32 14.18
CA GLY A 152 7.16 3.05 14.76
C GLY A 152 7.71 2.43 16.04
N SER A 153 8.93 2.83 16.40
CA SER A 153 9.57 2.52 17.68
C SER A 153 9.57 3.75 18.59
N ARG A 154 9.19 3.57 19.86
CA ARG A 154 9.15 4.66 20.84
C ARG A 154 10.56 5.13 21.18
N ALA A 155 10.77 6.45 21.19
CA ALA A 155 12.02 7.04 21.64
C ALA A 155 12.28 6.75 23.13
N THR A 156 13.56 6.75 23.51
CA THR A 156 14.01 6.63 24.91
C THR A 156 15.04 7.71 25.22
N GLY A 157 15.09 8.12 26.48
CA GLY A 157 16.06 9.10 26.94
C GLY A 157 16.18 9.12 28.45
N VAL A 158 17.21 9.80 28.93
CA VAL A 158 17.54 9.94 30.35
C VAL A 158 17.69 11.41 30.70
N ALA A 159 17.13 11.83 31.84
CA ALA A 159 17.30 13.17 32.36
C ALA A 159 18.69 13.36 32.98
N ILE A 160 19.20 14.59 32.91
CA ILE A 160 20.39 15.03 33.63
C ILE A 160 19.96 16.17 34.56
N LEU A 161 20.33 16.07 35.84
CA LEU A 161 20.15 17.17 36.79
C LEU A 161 21.25 18.22 36.64
N GLY A 162 20.87 19.46 36.93
CA GLY A 162 21.82 20.56 37.06
C GLY A 162 22.80 20.32 38.20
N THR A 163 23.90 21.07 38.19
CA THR A 163 24.92 20.99 39.24
C THR A 163 24.90 22.25 40.08
N VAL A 164 25.34 22.13 41.34
CA VAL A 164 25.49 23.24 42.29
C VAL A 164 26.24 24.44 41.71
N THR A 165 27.18 24.21 40.78
CA THR A 165 27.98 25.28 40.16
C THR A 165 27.24 26.10 39.09
N ALA A 166 26.05 25.67 38.68
CA ALA A 166 25.28 26.29 37.60
C ALA A 166 24.03 27.04 38.09
N ASP A 167 23.82 27.18 39.41
CA ASP A 167 22.58 27.71 40.01
C ASP A 167 21.29 26.98 39.55
N THR A 168 21.42 25.77 39.03
CA THR A 168 20.33 24.88 38.57
C THR A 168 20.27 23.60 39.40
N ASP A 169 20.79 23.63 40.63
CA ASP A 169 20.73 22.48 41.53
C ASP A 169 19.27 22.10 41.80
N GLY A 170 18.98 20.81 41.82
CA GLY A 170 17.60 20.33 41.95
C GLY A 170 16.72 20.51 40.70
N GLN A 171 17.26 20.94 39.56
CA GLN A 171 16.51 21.14 38.32
C GLN A 171 16.94 20.15 37.22
N VAL A 172 16.02 19.81 36.31
CA VAL A 172 16.36 19.10 35.07
C VAL A 172 17.09 20.05 34.11
N ALA A 173 18.38 19.81 33.90
CA ALA A 173 19.23 20.64 33.03
C ALA A 173 19.27 20.14 31.58
N GLY A 174 18.93 18.88 31.33
CA GLY A 174 18.91 18.32 29.99
C GLY A 174 18.33 16.91 29.92
N ILE A 175 18.05 16.46 28.69
CA ILE A 175 17.63 15.09 28.39
C ILE A 175 18.54 14.56 27.28
N ILE A 176 19.23 13.45 27.55
CA ILE A 176 19.97 12.70 26.52
C ILE A 176 19.00 11.73 25.88
N ILE A 177 18.86 11.81 24.57
CA ILE A 177 18.13 10.81 23.77
C ILE A 177 19.04 9.59 23.63
N THR A 178 18.61 8.45 24.19
CA THR A 178 19.35 7.18 24.13
C THR A 178 18.94 6.33 22.93
N ASP A 179 17.69 6.46 22.50
CA ASP A 179 17.18 5.93 21.21
C ASP A 179 16.23 6.99 20.63
N PRO A 180 16.49 7.54 19.44
CA PRO A 180 15.59 8.51 18.82
C PRO A 180 14.23 7.92 18.45
N GLY A 181 14.09 6.59 18.42
CA GLY A 181 12.90 5.93 17.92
C GLY A 181 12.71 6.13 16.42
N SER A 182 11.53 5.77 15.92
CA SER A 182 11.16 5.89 14.51
C SER A 182 9.65 5.92 14.32
N GLY A 183 9.18 6.38 13.15
CA GLY A 183 7.76 6.38 12.82
C GLY A 183 7.00 7.59 13.35
N TYR A 184 7.67 8.58 13.96
CA TYR A 184 7.03 9.81 14.42
C TYR A 184 6.67 10.70 13.23
N VAL A 185 5.39 11.03 13.12
CA VAL A 185 4.82 11.94 12.09
C VAL A 185 4.49 13.32 12.65
N ILE A 186 4.43 13.39 13.98
CA ILE A 186 4.35 14.58 14.81
C ILE A 186 5.33 14.39 15.97
N ALA A 187 5.84 15.49 16.51
CA ALA A 187 6.74 15.41 17.65
C ALA A 187 6.02 14.76 18.86
N PRO A 188 6.68 13.84 19.58
CA PRO A 188 6.05 13.22 20.74
C PRO A 188 5.89 14.20 21.91
N THR A 189 4.88 13.93 22.74
CA THR A 189 4.81 14.51 24.08
C THR A 189 5.94 13.92 24.93
N VAL A 190 6.66 14.78 25.66
CA VAL A 190 7.66 14.37 26.64
C VAL A 190 7.05 14.49 28.02
N THR A 191 7.01 13.39 28.77
CA THR A 191 6.55 13.35 30.15
C THR A 191 7.74 13.07 31.07
N ILE A 192 7.90 13.94 32.06
CA ILE A 192 8.92 13.82 33.10
C ILE A 192 8.22 13.46 34.40
N THR A 193 8.66 12.39 35.05
CA THR A 193 8.06 11.88 36.29
C THR A 193 9.14 11.78 37.35
N ALA A 194 8.92 12.46 38.49
CA ALA A 194 9.81 12.40 39.64
C ALA A 194 10.00 10.95 40.13
N ALA A 195 11.16 10.69 40.73
CA ALA A 195 11.39 9.43 41.42
C ALA A 195 10.44 9.32 42.63
N SER A 196 10.11 8.10 43.06
CA SER A 196 9.18 7.88 44.17
C SER A 196 9.65 8.42 45.52
N GLU A 197 10.94 8.67 45.64
CA GLU A 197 11.62 9.21 46.81
C GLU A 197 11.70 10.74 46.83
N ASP A 198 11.33 11.40 45.73
CA ASP A 198 11.36 12.86 45.56
C ASP A 198 9.93 13.42 45.58
N ASP A 199 9.26 13.35 46.74
CA ASP A 199 7.84 13.73 46.90
C ASP A 199 7.55 15.22 46.61
N ASP A 200 8.54 16.09 46.77
CA ASP A 200 8.43 17.54 46.54
C ASP A 200 8.83 17.96 45.10
N ALA A 201 9.40 17.05 44.30
CA ALA A 201 9.95 17.39 42.99
C ALA A 201 8.85 17.61 41.94
N GLN A 202 8.89 18.78 41.29
CA GLN A 202 7.79 19.21 40.42
C GLN A 202 8.19 20.23 39.36
N GLY A 203 7.29 20.43 38.39
CA GLY A 203 7.35 21.57 37.46
C GLY A 203 8.25 21.40 36.23
N ALA A 204 8.97 20.28 36.09
CA ALA A 204 9.78 20.03 34.89
C ALA A 204 8.91 19.87 33.64
N GLN A 205 9.25 20.61 32.57
CA GLN A 205 8.54 20.57 31.29
C GLN A 205 9.55 20.55 30.15
N ALA A 206 9.30 19.69 29.15
CA ALA A 206 10.15 19.56 27.98
C ALA A 206 9.32 19.38 26.71
N THR A 207 9.89 19.76 25.58
CA THR A 207 9.30 19.56 24.24
C THR A 207 10.29 18.82 23.35
N ALA A 208 9.77 17.91 22.52
CA ALA A 208 10.58 17.20 21.54
C ALA A 208 10.48 17.85 20.17
N THR A 209 11.53 17.69 19.38
CA THR A 209 11.52 17.93 17.93
C THR A 209 11.85 16.63 17.22
N ILE A 210 11.35 16.48 16.00
CA ILE A 210 11.63 15.31 15.16
C ILE A 210 12.39 15.77 13.92
N ASP A 211 13.36 14.97 13.50
CA ASP A 211 13.97 15.12 12.18
C ASP A 211 13.25 14.16 11.24
N THR A 212 12.50 14.73 10.29
CA THR A 212 11.67 13.94 9.39
C THR A 212 12.35 13.76 8.04
N ALA A 213 12.41 12.51 7.59
CA ALA A 213 12.64 12.22 6.19
C ALA A 213 11.29 12.03 5.51
N THR A 214 11.16 12.45 4.25
CA THR A 214 9.98 12.08 3.45
C THR A 214 10.02 10.58 3.23
N VAL A 215 9.15 9.84 3.90
CA VAL A 215 8.94 8.42 3.61
C VAL A 215 7.92 8.36 2.49
N THR A 216 8.31 7.77 1.36
CA THR A 216 7.39 7.49 0.26
C THR A 216 6.89 6.07 0.45
N ASP A 217 5.75 5.93 1.12
CA ASP A 217 5.01 4.67 1.11
C ASP A 217 4.14 4.64 -0.14
N SER A 218 4.08 3.48 -0.78
CA SER A 218 3.38 3.32 -2.04
C SER A 218 2.70 1.97 -2.15
N VAL A 219 1.50 1.98 -2.72
CA VAL A 219 0.82 0.77 -3.18
C VAL A 219 0.72 0.85 -4.70
N THR A 220 1.13 -0.22 -5.35
CA THR A 220 1.02 -0.36 -6.81
C THR A 220 -0.12 -1.30 -7.13
N PHE A 221 -0.97 -0.88 -8.05
CA PHE A 221 -2.04 -1.65 -8.67
C PHE A 221 -1.56 -2.08 -10.06
N THR A 222 -1.66 -3.37 -10.34
CA THR A 222 -1.38 -3.95 -11.65
C THR A 222 -2.66 -4.57 -12.16
N LEU A 223 -3.27 -3.90 -13.13
CA LEU A 223 -4.60 -4.18 -13.64
C LEU A 223 -4.53 -4.63 -15.10
N THR A 224 -5.50 -5.43 -15.48
CA THR A 224 -5.79 -5.80 -16.87
C THR A 224 -7.29 -5.70 -17.12
N GLY A 225 -7.68 -5.52 -18.37
CA GLY A 225 -9.10 -5.50 -18.74
C GLY A 225 -9.36 -4.62 -19.94
N SER A 226 -10.55 -4.02 -19.96
CA SER A 226 -11.03 -3.14 -21.02
C SER A 226 -11.24 -1.71 -20.55
N SER A 227 -11.59 -0.81 -21.48
CA SER A 227 -11.96 0.58 -21.20
C SER A 227 -13.24 0.73 -20.35
N SER A 228 -13.89 -0.37 -19.97
CA SER A 228 -15.11 -0.40 -19.13
C SER A 228 -14.99 -1.27 -17.88
N SER A 229 -13.99 -2.15 -17.79
CA SER A 229 -13.81 -3.08 -16.67
C SER A 229 -12.33 -3.37 -16.47
N LEU A 230 -11.82 -3.19 -15.26
CA LEU A 230 -10.43 -3.47 -14.88
C LEU A 230 -10.42 -4.41 -13.68
N THR A 231 -9.52 -5.39 -13.68
CA THR A 231 -9.30 -6.28 -12.55
C THR A 231 -7.82 -6.54 -12.38
N GLY A 232 -7.38 -6.84 -11.17
CA GLY A 232 -5.97 -7.12 -10.94
C GLY A 232 -5.59 -7.24 -9.48
N GLN A 233 -4.31 -7.08 -9.23
CA GLN A 233 -3.72 -7.15 -7.90
C GLN A 233 -3.21 -5.78 -7.49
N TYR A 234 -3.15 -5.54 -6.19
CA TYR A 234 -2.38 -4.46 -5.61
C TYR A 234 -1.39 -5.01 -4.59
N SER A 235 -0.23 -4.37 -4.47
CA SER A 235 0.74 -4.69 -3.43
C SER A 235 1.61 -3.48 -3.12
N GLY A 236 2.12 -3.42 -1.89
CA GLY A 236 3.07 -2.40 -1.47
C GLY A 236 3.12 -2.23 0.04
N VAL A 237 3.74 -1.13 0.45
CA VAL A 237 3.80 -0.72 1.86
C VAL A 237 2.96 0.53 1.98
N TRP A 238 2.02 0.51 2.92
CA TRP A 238 1.21 1.66 3.25
C TRP A 238 1.24 1.83 4.76
N LYS A 239 2.16 2.62 5.31
CA LYS A 239 2.23 2.77 6.76
C LYS A 239 1.03 3.58 7.24
N SER A 240 0.01 2.85 7.67
CA SER A 240 -1.10 3.33 8.49
C SER A 240 -0.74 3.20 9.97
N THR A 241 -1.66 3.57 10.85
CA THR A 241 -1.53 3.46 12.30
C THR A 241 -1.55 2.02 12.82
N THR A 242 -1.24 0.99 12.00
CA THR A 242 -1.08 -0.42 12.43
C THR A 242 0.17 -1.08 11.81
N THR A 243 0.90 -1.89 12.59
CA THR A 243 2.09 -2.67 12.15
C THR A 243 1.81 -3.59 10.96
N SER A 244 0.58 -4.06 10.78
CA SER A 244 0.17 -4.93 9.67
C SER A 244 0.24 -4.25 8.30
N CYS A 245 -0.08 -2.95 8.24
CA CYS A 245 -0.06 -2.19 7.00
C CYS A 245 1.36 -1.83 6.54
N ALA A 246 2.29 -1.79 7.51
CA ALA A 246 3.71 -1.50 7.32
C ALA A 246 4.53 -2.70 6.79
N SER A 247 4.02 -3.94 6.88
CA SER A 247 4.75 -5.14 6.45
C SER A 247 4.30 -5.72 5.11
N GLN A 248 3.00 -5.67 4.77
CA GLN A 248 2.49 -6.17 3.49
C GLN A 248 1.03 -5.71 3.25
N THR A 249 0.82 -4.65 2.48
CA THR A 249 -0.52 -4.27 2.00
C THR A 249 -0.72 -4.86 0.61
N GLN A 250 -1.52 -5.90 0.46
CA GLN A 250 -1.77 -6.54 -0.83
C GLN A 250 -3.14 -7.19 -0.93
N GLY A 251 -3.61 -7.39 -2.16
CA GLY A 251 -4.86 -8.08 -2.44
C GLY A 251 -5.33 -7.89 -3.88
N THR A 252 -6.61 -8.15 -4.11
CA THR A 252 -7.26 -8.02 -5.42
C THR A 252 -8.09 -6.76 -5.50
N ILE A 253 -8.27 -6.25 -6.72
CA ILE A 253 -9.18 -5.16 -7.03
C ILE A 253 -9.95 -5.45 -8.31
N THR A 254 -11.23 -5.06 -8.35
CA THR A 254 -12.07 -5.10 -9.54
C THR A 254 -12.86 -3.80 -9.63
N LEU A 255 -12.87 -3.18 -10.80
CA LEU A 255 -13.45 -1.87 -11.08
C LEU A 255 -14.26 -1.92 -12.36
N SER A 256 -15.40 -1.23 -12.35
CA SER A 256 -16.24 -0.96 -13.52
C SER A 256 -16.32 0.54 -13.72
N ARG A 257 -16.32 0.97 -14.98
CA ARG A 257 -16.51 2.37 -15.35
C ARG A 257 -17.97 2.79 -15.10
N LEU A 258 -18.16 4.01 -14.59
CA LEU A 258 -19.48 4.64 -14.43
C LEU A 258 -19.99 5.23 -15.75
#